data_AF-A0A7Y5J7F5-F1
#
_entry.id   AF-A0A7Y5J7F5-F1
#
_cell.length_a   1.000
_cell.length_b   1.000
_cell.length_c   1.000
_cell.angle_alpha   90.00
_cell.angle_beta   90.00
_cell.angle_gamma   90.00
#
_symmetry.space_group_name_H-M   'P 1'
#
loop_
_entity.id
_entity.type
_entity.pdbx_description
1 polymer ?
#
loop_
_entity_poly.entity_id
_entity_poly.type
_entity_poly.pdbx_seq_one_letter_code
_entity_poly.pdbx_strand_id
1 'polypeptide(L)'
;MKLKFVLPLILCSLLLNMAQAQITLTAANAPAIGDVINFALDTLPQNVSIGEAGANQTWDFSALEAHTTTAINIIHPAQAPNNEDFPTATLAQSLDDGSYGFAEVTS
;
A
#
# COMPACT_ATOMS: atom_id res chain seq x y z
N MET A 1 25.24 -17.40 41.13
CA MET A 1 25.90 -17.40 39.80
C MET A 1 24.96 -17.14 38.60
N LYS A 2 23.64 -17.01 38.77
CA LYS A 2 22.68 -16.85 37.64
C LYS A 2 22.36 -15.38 37.25
N LEU A 3 22.72 -14.39 38.07
CA LEU A 3 22.35 -12.98 37.85
C LEU A 3 23.12 -12.29 36.70
N LYS A 4 24.34 -12.77 36.39
CA LYS A 4 25.23 -12.15 35.38
C LYS A 4 24.68 -12.21 33.94
N PHE A 5 23.80 -13.16 33.65
CA PHE A 5 23.14 -13.31 32.34
C PHE A 5 21.76 -12.65 32.27
N VAL A 6 21.15 -12.31 33.42
CA VAL A 6 19.82 -11.70 33.48
C VAL A 6 19.87 -10.21 33.15
N LEU A 7 20.88 -9.50 33.67
CA LEU A 7 21.06 -8.08 33.41
C LEU A 7 21.22 -7.73 31.91
N PRO A 8 22.09 -8.39 31.12
CA PRO A 8 22.20 -8.11 29.69
C PRO A 8 20.93 -8.48 28.91
N LEU A 9 20.19 -9.50 29.34
CA LEU A 9 18.92 -9.89 28.71
C LEU A 9 17.82 -8.85 28.94
N ILE A 10 17.71 -8.32 30.16
CA ILE A 10 16.78 -7.22 30.48
C ILE A 10 17.16 -5.96 29.68
N LEU A 11 18.44 -5.62 29.61
CA LEU A 11 18.91 -4.48 28.82
C LEU A 11 18.60 -4.65 27.33
N CYS A 12 18.81 -5.84 26.76
CA CYS A 12 18.48 -6.13 25.38
C CYS A 12 16.96 -6.03 25.12
N SER A 13 16.14 -6.52 26.05
CA SER A 13 14.67 -6.43 25.95
C SER A 13 14.16 -4.98 25.96
N LEU A 14 14.77 -4.10 26.76
CA LEU A 14 14.44 -2.67 26.80
C LEU A 14 14.77 -1.96 25.48
N LEU A 15 15.89 -2.33 24.85
CA LEU A 15 16.32 -1.76 23.57
C LEU A 15 15.45 -2.22 22.39
N LEU A 16 14.98 -3.48 22.41
CA LEU A 16 14.11 -4.02 21.35
C LEU A 16 12.73 -3.35 21.30
N ASN A 17 12.21 -2.84 22.42
CA ASN A 17 10.94 -2.12 22.46
C ASN A 17 11.00 -0.74 21.81
N MET A 18 12.20 -0.19 21.56
CA MET A 18 12.38 1.11 20.90
C MET A 18 12.49 1.00 19.37
N ALA A 19 12.59 -0.21 18.82
CA ALA A 19 12.67 -0.42 17.38
C ALA A 19 11.27 -0.31 16.74
N GLN A 20 10.92 0.88 16.26
CA GLN A 20 9.74 1.10 15.42
C GLN A 20 10.10 0.73 13.97
N ALA A 21 9.86 -0.53 13.60
CA ALA A 21 10.05 -1.01 12.21
C ALA A 21 8.77 -0.90 11.35
N GLN A 22 7.66 -0.48 11.95
CA GLN A 22 6.41 -0.31 11.21
C GLN A 22 6.46 0.95 10.36
N ILE A 23 6.04 0.83 9.09
CA ILE A 23 5.88 1.99 8.22
C ILE A 23 4.76 2.88 8.76
N THR A 24 5.04 4.17 8.94
CA THR A 24 4.03 5.19 9.25
C THR A 24 3.54 5.82 7.97
N LEU A 25 2.26 5.63 7.65
CA LEU A 25 1.60 6.33 6.55
C LEU A 25 1.04 7.66 7.06
N THR A 26 1.20 8.70 6.26
CA THR A 26 0.69 10.06 6.51
C THR A 26 -0.09 10.54 5.29
N ALA A 27 -0.81 11.66 5.42
CA ALA A 27 -1.49 12.28 4.27
C ALA A 27 -0.54 12.61 3.10
N ALA A 28 0.76 12.81 3.36
CA ALA A 28 1.76 13.02 2.32
C ALA A 28 2.04 11.77 1.46
N ASN A 29 1.58 10.59 1.89
CA ASN A 29 1.68 9.34 1.13
C ASN A 29 0.42 9.07 0.29
N ALA A 30 -0.63 9.88 0.44
CA ALA A 30 -1.80 9.80 -0.42
C ALA A 30 -1.51 10.44 -1.78
N PRO A 31 -2.15 9.96 -2.86
CA PRO A 31 -2.01 10.58 -4.17
C PRO A 31 -2.63 11.98 -4.20
N ALA A 32 -2.06 12.86 -5.01
CA ALA A 32 -2.55 14.21 -5.23
C ALA A 32 -3.51 14.27 -6.44
N ILE A 33 -4.40 15.26 -6.44
CA ILE A 33 -5.24 15.55 -7.62
C ILE A 33 -4.32 15.89 -8.81
N GLY A 34 -4.55 15.22 -9.94
CA GLY A 34 -3.73 15.28 -11.15
C GLY A 34 -2.78 14.10 -11.31
N ASP A 35 -2.57 13.30 -10.26
CA ASP A 35 -1.75 12.08 -10.37
C ASP A 35 -2.45 11.03 -11.23
N VAL A 36 -1.64 10.20 -11.89
CA VAL A 36 -2.08 9.05 -12.66
C VAL A 36 -1.34 7.81 -12.16
N ILE A 37 -2.10 6.85 -11.61
CA ILE A 37 -1.56 5.58 -11.13
C ILE A 37 -1.72 4.56 -12.26
N ASN A 38 -0.61 4.20 -12.89
CA ASN A 38 -0.58 3.17 -13.92
C ASN A 38 -0.33 1.81 -13.27
N PHE A 39 -1.17 0.83 -13.57
CA PHE A 39 -0.96 -0.55 -13.15
C PHE A 39 -1.20 -1.52 -14.29
N ALA A 40 -0.58 -2.68 -14.18
CA ALA A 40 -0.77 -3.79 -15.09
C ALA A 40 -1.25 -5.01 -14.33
N LEU A 41 -2.05 -5.83 -15.00
CA LEU A 41 -2.54 -7.10 -14.49
C LEU A 41 -2.11 -8.19 -15.47
N ASP A 42 -1.41 -9.20 -14.93
CA ASP A 42 -1.22 -10.47 -15.60
C ASP A 42 -2.47 -11.33 -15.35
N THR A 43 -3.28 -11.54 -16.39
CA THR A 43 -4.51 -12.36 -16.27
C THR A 43 -4.26 -13.83 -16.60
N LEU A 44 -3.05 -14.19 -17.06
CA LEU A 44 -2.67 -15.56 -17.45
C LEU A 44 -1.26 -15.91 -16.94
N PRO A 45 -0.97 -15.75 -15.63
CA PRO A 45 0.37 -15.99 -15.10
C PRO A 45 0.77 -17.46 -15.25
N GLN A 46 1.93 -17.71 -15.84
CA GLN A 46 2.51 -19.03 -16.01
C GLN A 46 3.75 -19.16 -15.14
N ASN A 47 3.91 -20.30 -14.45
CA ASN A 47 5.10 -20.61 -13.65
C ASN A 47 5.42 -19.59 -12.53
N VAL A 48 4.42 -18.87 -12.03
CA VAL A 48 4.56 -17.96 -10.88
C VAL A 48 4.14 -18.68 -9.60
N SER A 49 4.95 -18.54 -8.54
CA SER A 49 4.63 -19.04 -7.21
C SER A 49 4.54 -17.87 -6.24
N ILE A 50 3.56 -17.92 -5.32
CA ILE A 50 3.45 -16.94 -4.21
C ILE A 50 4.50 -17.16 -3.12
N GLY A 51 5.28 -18.23 -3.21
CA GLY A 51 6.30 -18.60 -2.24
C GLY A 51 5.71 -18.99 -0.88
N GLU A 52 6.60 -19.26 0.08
CA GLU A 52 6.22 -19.49 1.47
C GLU A 52 6.12 -18.16 2.23
N ALA A 53 5.31 -18.13 3.29
CA ALA A 53 5.25 -16.99 4.19
C ALA A 53 6.40 -17.02 5.21
N GLY A 54 6.84 -15.86 5.68
CA GLY A 54 7.79 -15.73 6.79
C GLY A 54 9.01 -14.89 6.46
N ALA A 55 9.97 -14.87 7.39
CA ALA A 55 11.21 -14.12 7.21
C ALA A 55 12.15 -14.80 6.21
N ASN A 56 13.06 -14.01 5.64
CA ASN A 56 14.14 -14.46 4.75
C ASN A 56 13.67 -15.18 3.48
N GLN A 57 12.52 -14.79 2.94
CA GLN A 57 12.02 -15.30 1.67
C GLN A 57 12.52 -14.43 0.51
N THR A 58 12.77 -15.05 -0.64
CA THR A 58 13.00 -14.36 -1.90
C THR A 58 11.82 -14.67 -2.81
N TRP A 59 10.96 -13.68 -3.03
CA TRP A 59 9.85 -13.80 -3.97
C TRP A 59 10.30 -13.35 -5.36
N ASP A 60 10.23 -14.27 -6.32
CA ASP A 60 10.57 -14.00 -7.72
C ASP A 60 9.28 -13.95 -8.55
N PHE A 61 8.94 -12.73 -8.99
CA PHE A 61 7.80 -12.45 -9.85
C PHE A 61 8.25 -11.95 -11.24
N SER A 62 9.51 -12.21 -11.63
CA SER A 62 10.05 -11.76 -12.92
C SER A 62 9.39 -12.41 -14.14
N ALA A 63 8.66 -13.51 -13.95
CA ALA A 63 7.88 -14.19 -14.97
C ALA A 63 6.49 -13.57 -15.23
N LEU A 64 6.05 -12.60 -14.42
CA LEU A 64 4.77 -11.90 -14.67
C LEU A 64 4.88 -11.02 -15.90
N GLU A 65 3.83 -11.04 -16.72
CA GLU A 65 3.71 -10.19 -17.91
C GLU A 65 2.59 -9.15 -17.76
N ALA A 66 2.82 -7.95 -18.30
CA ALA A 66 1.82 -6.89 -18.32
C ALA A 66 0.76 -7.16 -19.41
N HIS A 67 -0.16 -8.08 -19.15
CA HIS A 67 -1.17 -8.48 -20.14
C HIS A 67 -2.23 -7.39 -20.37
N THR A 68 -2.75 -6.78 -19.31
CA THR A 68 -3.67 -5.64 -19.41
C THR A 68 -3.13 -4.47 -18.60
N THR A 69 -3.22 -3.26 -19.13
CA THR A 69 -2.80 -2.03 -18.46
C THR A 69 -3.98 -1.10 -18.25
N THR A 70 -4.04 -0.48 -17.08
CA THR A 70 -5.09 0.49 -16.74
C THR A 70 -4.47 1.67 -16.00
N ALA A 71 -5.09 2.83 -16.14
CA ALA A 71 -4.79 4.01 -15.37
C ALA A 71 -5.91 4.32 -14.37
N ILE A 72 -5.51 4.78 -13.18
CA ILE A 72 -6.40 5.45 -12.22
C ILE A 72 -6.03 6.92 -12.22
N ASN A 73 -6.96 7.76 -12.65
CA ASN A 73 -6.79 9.21 -12.65
C ASN A 73 -7.31 9.76 -11.33
N ILE A 74 -6.50 10.55 -10.63
CA ILE A 74 -6.88 11.17 -9.38
C ILE A 74 -7.42 12.56 -9.69
N ILE A 75 -8.72 12.74 -9.49
CA ILE A 75 -9.46 13.95 -9.88
C ILE A 75 -10.09 14.61 -8.65
N HIS A 76 -10.52 15.86 -8.83
CA HIS A 76 -11.28 16.54 -7.79
C HIS A 76 -12.67 15.87 -7.66
N PRO A 77 -13.21 15.60 -6.45
CA PRO A 77 -14.50 14.91 -6.27
C PRO A 77 -15.65 15.54 -7.04
N ALA A 78 -15.70 16.87 -7.12
CA ALA A 78 -16.72 17.61 -7.89
C ALA A 78 -16.73 17.33 -9.41
N GLN A 79 -15.70 16.65 -9.95
CA GLN A 79 -15.65 16.23 -11.35
C GLN A 79 -16.20 14.82 -11.56
N ALA A 80 -16.36 14.04 -10.49
CA ALA A 80 -16.91 12.70 -10.53
C ALA A 80 -18.44 12.73 -10.47
N PRO A 81 -19.15 11.80 -11.14
CA PRO A 81 -20.59 11.64 -10.99
C PRO A 81 -20.99 11.29 -9.55
N ASN A 82 -22.20 11.70 -9.14
CA ASN A 82 -22.77 11.42 -7.81
C ASN A 82 -21.89 11.92 -6.65
N ASN A 83 -21.14 13.00 -6.85
CA ASN A 83 -20.26 13.54 -5.82
C ASN A 83 -21.04 14.05 -4.59
N GLU A 84 -22.32 14.38 -4.76
CA GLU A 84 -23.24 14.75 -3.69
C GLU A 84 -23.41 13.65 -2.62
N ASP A 85 -23.22 12.38 -2.97
CA ASP A 85 -23.31 11.25 -2.04
C ASP A 85 -22.07 11.11 -1.14
N PHE A 86 -20.96 11.77 -1.51
CA PHE A 86 -19.66 11.69 -0.82
C PHE A 86 -19.12 13.08 -0.42
N PRO A 87 -19.85 13.84 0.41
CA PRO A 87 -19.54 15.24 0.69
C PRO A 87 -18.23 15.47 1.46
N THR A 88 -17.69 14.45 2.12
CA THR A 88 -16.41 14.54 2.85
C THR A 88 -15.20 14.09 2.03
N ALA A 89 -15.41 13.58 0.81
CA ALA A 89 -14.32 13.15 -0.04
C ALA A 89 -13.41 14.33 -0.40
N THR A 90 -12.10 14.10 -0.30
CA THR A 90 -11.07 15.09 -0.68
C THR A 90 -10.49 14.77 -2.05
N LEU A 91 -10.61 13.52 -2.52
CA LEU A 91 -10.22 13.08 -3.85
C LEU A 91 -11.20 12.04 -4.40
N ALA A 92 -11.23 11.92 -5.73
CA ALA A 92 -11.90 10.85 -6.43
C ALA A 92 -10.94 10.16 -7.40
N GLN A 93 -11.13 8.86 -7.57
CA GLN A 93 -10.42 7.99 -8.50
C GLN A 93 -11.33 7.74 -9.70
N SER A 94 -10.84 7.99 -10.91
CA SER A 94 -11.55 7.68 -12.15
C SER A 94 -10.78 6.59 -12.90
N LEU A 95 -11.44 5.47 -13.13
CA LEU A 95 -10.90 4.36 -13.89
C LEU A 95 -11.36 4.43 -15.35
N ASP A 96 -10.59 3.83 -16.25
CA ASP A 96 -10.86 3.83 -17.70
C ASP A 96 -12.16 3.07 -18.07
N ASP A 97 -12.64 2.20 -17.19
CA ASP A 97 -13.90 1.45 -17.35
C ASP A 97 -15.16 2.24 -16.98
N GLY A 98 -15.00 3.51 -16.56
CA GLY A 98 -16.08 4.38 -16.11
C GLY A 98 -16.45 4.24 -14.63
N SER A 99 -15.70 3.43 -13.87
CA SER A 99 -15.87 3.32 -12.41
C SER A 99 -15.23 4.51 -11.68
N TYR A 100 -15.86 4.90 -10.58
CA TYR A 100 -15.36 5.95 -9.69
C TYR A 100 -15.23 5.46 -8.25
N GLY A 101 -14.15 5.85 -7.58
CA GLY A 101 -13.95 5.67 -6.14
C GLY A 101 -13.79 7.02 -5.45
N PHE A 102 -14.36 7.18 -4.26
CA PHE A 102 -14.22 8.41 -3.45
C PHE A 102 -13.42 8.11 -2.20
N ALA A 103 -12.52 9.01 -1.81
CA ALA A 103 -11.76 8.90 -0.57
C ALA A 103 -11.58 10.25 0.12
N GLU A 104 -11.54 10.19 1.44
CA GLU A 104 -11.17 11.30 2.31
C GLU A 104 -9.75 11.06 2.82
N VAL A 105 -8.84 12.00 2.54
CA VAL A 105 -7.48 12.00 3.05
C VAL A 105 -7.46 12.85 4.32
N THR A 106 -7.40 12.18 5.47
CA THR A 106 -7.28 12.84 6.77
C THR A 106 -5.81 13.03 7.14
N SER A 107 -5.50 14.17 7.76
CA SER A 107 -4.16 14.52 8.29
C SER A 107 -3.73 13.64 9.47
#